data_AF-A0AAD0GNT6-F1
#
_entry.id   AF-A0AAD0GNT6-F1
#
_cell.length_a   1.000
_cell.length_b   1.000
_cell.length_c   1.000
_cell.angle_alpha   90.00
_cell.angle_beta   90.00
_cell.angle_gamma   90.00
#
_symmetry.space_group_name_H-M   'P 1'
#
loop_
_entity.id
_entity.type
_entity.pdbx_description
1 polymer ?
#
loop_
_entity_poly.entity_id
_entity_poly.type
_entity_poly.pdbx_seq_one_letter_code
_entity_poly.pdbx_strand_id
1 'polypeptide(L)' 'MAFDASAVDNPHMARLIIEKTCRRILDRQPGSHEAMIRHLETFRELNCLSPEQVSEFTTRLRELA' A
#
# COMPACT_ATOMS: atom_id res chain seq x y z
N MET A 1 4.43 -6.03 -12.54
CA MET A 1 3.34 -5.88 -11.55
C MET A 1 2.71 -4.53 -11.78
N ALA A 2 1.45 -4.47 -12.22
CA ALA A 2 0.76 -3.19 -12.44
C ALA A 2 -0.37 -3.06 -11.43
N PHE A 3 -0.40 -1.95 -10.70
CA PHE A 3 -1.54 -1.53 -9.89
C PHE A 3 -2.68 -1.20 -10.85
N ASP A 4 -3.83 -1.86 -10.71
CA ASP A 4 -4.97 -1.60 -11.58
C ASP A 4 -5.74 -0.38 -11.07
N ALA A 5 -5.37 0.77 -11.60
CA ALA A 5 -5.96 2.05 -11.23
C ALA A 5 -7.38 2.23 -11.79
N SER A 6 -7.84 1.36 -12.70
CA SER A 6 -9.20 1.42 -13.25
C SER A 6 -10.27 0.98 -12.24
N ALA A 7 -9.88 0.23 -11.22
CA ALA A 7 -10.75 -0.22 -10.13
C ALA A 7 -11.05 0.88 -9.08
N VAL A 8 -10.45 2.07 -9.21
CA VAL A 8 -10.61 3.18 -8.25
C VAL A 8 -11.20 4.39 -8.94
N ASP A 9 -12.27 4.95 -8.38
CA ASP A 9 -12.88 6.20 -8.87
C ASP A 9 -11.89 7.36 -8.95
N ASN A 10 -10.86 7.34 -8.11
CA ASN A 10 -9.80 8.34 -8.06
C ASN A 10 -8.40 7.70 -7.91
N PRO A 11 -7.75 7.32 -9.02
CA PRO A 11 -6.42 6.70 -8.99
C PRO A 11 -5.33 7.66 -8.48
N HIS A 12 -5.55 8.98 -8.60
CA HIS A 12 -4.62 10.00 -8.08
C HIS A 12 -4.62 10.00 -6.54
N MET A 13 -5.78 9.80 -5.91
CA MET A 13 -5.86 9.68 -4.46
C MET A 13 -5.18 8.42 -3.94
N ALA A 14 -5.35 7.27 -4.61
CA ALA A 14 -4.64 6.05 -4.24
C ALA A 14 -3.11 6.23 -4.29
N ARG A 15 -2.62 6.87 -5.36
CA ARG A 15 -1.21 7.23 -5.49
C ARG A 15 -0.73 8.14 -4.34
N LEU A 16 -1.48 9.19 -4.02
CA LEU A 16 -1.13 10.12 -2.95
C LEU A 16 -1.04 9.43 -1.57
N ILE A 17 -1.95 8.49 -1.28
CA ILE A 17 -1.94 7.70 -0.04
C ILE A 17 -0.64 6.89 0.07
N ILE A 18 -0.26 6.18 -1.01
CA ILE A 18 0.98 5.41 -1.05
C ILE A 18 2.20 6.33 -0.90
N GLU A 19 2.31 7.39 -1.71
CA GLU A 19 3.46 8.30 -1.67
C GLU A 19 3.66 8.92 -0.28
N LYS A 20 2.57 9.37 0.35
CA LYS A 20 2.61 9.93 1.71
C LYS A 20 3.06 8.90 2.74
N THR A 21 2.58 7.67 2.63
CA THR A 21 2.93 6.61 3.58
C THR A 21 4.37 6.13 3.38
N CYS A 22 4.85 6.03 2.13
CA CYS A 22 6.26 5.80 1.83
C CYS A 22 7.16 6.85 2.47
N ARG A 23 6.80 8.13 2.39
CA ARG A 23 7.58 9.21 3.04
C ARG A 23 7.63 9.03 4.56
N ARG A 24 6.53 8.65 5.19
CA ARG A 24 6.49 8.34 6.64
C ARG A 24 7.40 7.17 7.01
N ILE A 25 7.48 6.14 6.17
CA ILE A 25 8.40 5.00 6.37
C ILE A 25 9.86 5.47 6.27
N LEU A 26 10.19 6.27 5.26
CA LEU A 26 11.54 6.83 5.09
C LEU A 26 11.95 7.72 6.28
N ASP A 27 11.01 8.49 6.82
CA ASP A 27 11.19 9.31 8.01
C ASP A 27 11.19 8.48 9.32
N ARG A 28 11.07 7.14 9.23
CA ARG A 28 10.99 6.20 10.36
C ARG A 28 9.91 6.53 11.37
N GLN A 29 8.78 7.07 10.89
CA GLN A 29 7.67 7.40 11.77
C GLN A 29 7.07 6.12 12.37
N PRO A 30 6.80 6.08 13.70
CA PRO A 30 6.15 4.94 14.34
C PRO A 30 4.81 4.60 13.68
N GLY A 31 4.54 3.31 13.46
CA GLY A 31 3.28 2.83 12.89
C GLY A 31 3.15 2.99 11.36
N SER A 32 4.18 3.49 10.68
CA SER A 32 4.14 3.74 9.23
C SER A 32 4.09 2.46 8.38
N HIS A 33 4.74 1.39 8.84
CA HIS A 33 4.68 0.07 8.21
C HIS A 33 3.28 -0.54 8.33
N GLU A 34 2.68 -0.50 9.52
CA GLU A 34 1.32 -0.98 9.78
C GLU A 34 0.28 -0.18 8.99
N ALA A 35 0.47 1.13 8.87
CA ALA A 35 -0.37 1.98 8.03
C ALA A 35 -0.28 1.57 6.56
N MET A 36 0.91 1.29 6.04
CA MET A 36 1.09 0.80 4.67
C MET A 36 0.40 -0.54 4.45
N ILE A 37 0.54 -1.49 5.39
CA ILE A 37 -0.13 -2.79 5.31
C ILE A 37 -1.66 -2.62 5.24
N ARG A 38 -2.23 -1.75 6.08
CA ARG A 38 -3.68 -1.45 6.03
C ARG A 38 -4.10 -0.87 4.68
N HIS A 39 -3.30 0.03 4.09
CA HIS A 39 -3.61 0.58 2.77
C HIS A 39 -3.59 -0.50 1.68
N LEU A 40 -2.63 -1.43 1.71
CA LEU A 40 -2.59 -2.55 0.77
C LEU A 40 -3.82 -3.46 0.92
N GLU A 41 -4.25 -3.76 2.14
CA GLU A 41 -5.47 -4.53 2.42
C GLU A 41 -6.72 -3.81 1.88
N THR A 42 -6.85 -2.51 2.09
CA THR A 42 -7.95 -1.72 1.50
C THR A 42 -7.92 -1.74 -0.03
N PHE A 43 -6.74 -1.65 -0.65
CA PHE A 43 -6.63 -1.76 -2.11
C PHE A 43 -6.96 -3.15 -2.63
N ARG A 44 -6.76 -4.22 -1.84
CA ARG A 44 -7.29 -5.55 -2.18
C ARG A 44 -8.80 -5.58 -2.16
N GLU A 45 -9.43 -5.03 -1.11
CA GLU A 45 -10.89 -4.97 -0.99
C GLU A 45 -11.54 -4.18 -2.13
N LEU A 46 -10.83 -3.17 -2.64
CA LEU A 46 -11.21 -2.39 -3.81
C LEU A 46 -10.80 -3.03 -5.16
N ASN A 47 -10.32 -4.28 -5.15
CA ASN A 47 -9.84 -5.02 -6.33
C ASN A 47 -8.68 -4.35 -7.12
N CYS A 48 -7.94 -3.43 -6.51
CA CYS A 48 -6.79 -2.78 -7.14
C CYS A 48 -5.51 -3.63 -7.07
N LEU A 49 -5.48 -4.59 -6.14
CA LEU A 49 -4.37 -5.51 -5.90
C LEU A 49 -4.90 -6.93 -5.69
N SER A 50 -4.18 -7.93 -6.21
CA SER A 50 -4.49 -9.33 -5.93
C SER A 50 -4.07 -9.73 -4.51
N PRO A 51 -4.66 -10.79 -3.93
CA PRO A 51 -4.24 -11.32 -2.64
C PRO A 51 -2.74 -11.66 -2.58
N GLU A 52 -2.19 -12.22 -3.66
CA GLU A 52 -0.76 -12.56 -3.76
C GLU A 52 0.12 -11.31 -3.72
N GLN A 53 -0.29 -10.24 -4.42
CA GLN A 53 0.45 -8.97 -4.41
C GLN A 53 0.48 -8.37 -2.99
N VAL A 54 -0.66 -8.34 -2.29
CA VAL A 54 -0.71 -7.82 -0.93
C VAL A 54 0.12 -8.67 0.04
N SER A 55 0.10 -9.99 -0.10
CA SER A 55 0.90 -10.90 0.71
C SER A 55 2.41 -10.69 0.51
N GLU A 56 2.85 -10.58 -0.75
CA GLU A 56 4.25 -10.36 -1.11
C GLU A 56 4.76 -9.02 -0.57
N PHE A 57 4.01 -7.93 -0.80
CA PHE A 57 4.40 -6.60 -0.31
C PHE A 57 4.40 -6.51 1.21
N THR A 58 3.40 -7.10 1.87
CA THR A 58 3.31 -7.12 3.34
C THR A 58 4.48 -7.87 3.97
N THR A 59 4.87 -9.00 3.37
CA THR A 59 6.04 -9.77 3.83
C THR A 59 7.31 -8.94 3.73
N ARG A 60 7.58 -8.35 2.56
CA ARG A 60 8.75 -7.50 2.35
C ARG A 60 8.77 -6.26 3.26
N LEU A 61 7.62 -5.64 3.50
CA LEU A 61 7.51 -4.49 4.41
C LEU A 61 7.84 -4.86 5.87
N ARG A 62 7.44 -6.06 6.31
CA ARG A 62 7.77 -6.56 7.66
C ARG A 62 9.24 -6.91 7.81
N GLU A 63 9.90 -7.34 6.74
CA GLU A 63 11.35 -7.58 6.74
C GLU A 63 12.17 -6.28 6.82
N LEU A 64 11.58 -5.14 6.46
CA LEU A 64 12.21 -3.82 6.47
C LEU A 64 12.02 -3.02 7.78
N ALA A 65 11.09 -3.46 8.64
CA ALA A 65 10.72 -2.80 9.90
C ALA A 65 11.62 -3.23 11.06
#